data_AF-A0A177G915-F1
#
_entry.id   AF-A0A177G915-F1
#
_cell.length_a   1.000
_cell.length_b   1.000
_cell.length_c   1.000
_cell.angle_alpha   90.00
_cell.angle_beta   90.00
_cell.angle_gamma   90.00
#
_symmetry.space_group_name_H-M   'P 1'
#
loop_
_entity.id
_entity.type
_entity.pdbx_description
1 polymer ?
#
loop_
_entity_poly.entity_id
_entity_poly.type
_entity_poly.pdbx_seq_one_letter_code
_entity_poly.pdbx_strand_id
1 'polypeptide(L)'
;MVQNMRLGDNPGWSIGLADIMSALPTIMSWPELPPGTEYDGPTLFIRGEISPYIQPKNYPAMRRLFPHYTLETISGAGHWVHVDAPKRFAELVEKFAER
;
A
#
# COMPACT_ATOMS: atom_id res chain seq x y z
N MET A 1 -24.91 4.46 3.35
CA MET A 1 -23.64 4.62 2.63
C MET A 1 -23.64 3.57 1.53
N VAL A 2 -23.75 3.97 0.26
CA VAL A 2 -23.73 3.02 -0.86
C VAL A 2 -22.62 3.46 -1.81
N GLN A 3 -21.40 3.01 -1.53
CA GLN A 3 -20.25 3.25 -2.40
C GLN A 3 -20.16 2.14 -3.45
N ASN A 4 -19.67 2.48 -4.64
CA ASN A 4 -19.40 1.53 -5.73
C ASN A 4 -20.62 0.70 -6.19
N MET A 5 -21.84 1.20 -6.04
CA MET A 5 -23.03 0.59 -6.64
C MET A 5 -23.70 1.51 -7.67
N ARG A 6 -24.18 0.91 -8.74
CA ARG A 6 -25.14 1.45 -9.68
C ARG A 6 -26.54 1.14 -9.14
N LEU A 7 -27.38 2.17 -9.04
CA LEU A 7 -28.79 2.08 -8.64
C LEU A 7 -29.68 2.27 -9.88
N GLY A 8 -30.96 1.91 -9.77
CA GLY A 8 -31.96 2.05 -10.84
C GLY A 8 -32.29 0.73 -11.52
N ASP A 9 -32.76 0.79 -12.77
CA ASP A 9 -33.36 -0.35 -13.48
C ASP A 9 -32.38 -1.50 -13.79
N ASN A 10 -31.07 -1.24 -13.71
CA ASN A 10 -30.03 -2.26 -13.80
C ASN A 10 -29.07 -2.13 -12.60
N PRO A 11 -29.47 -2.60 -11.42
CA PRO A 11 -28.67 -2.46 -10.21
C PRO A 11 -27.46 -3.38 -10.24
N GLY A 12 -26.33 -2.93 -9.70
CA GLY A 12 -25.12 -3.76 -9.59
C GLY A 12 -23.89 -3.01 -9.13
N TRP A 13 -22.74 -3.67 -9.13
CA TRP A 13 -21.47 -3.02 -8.80
C TRP A 13 -21.06 -2.02 -9.88
N SER A 14 -20.63 -0.82 -9.49
CA SER A 14 -20.00 0.15 -10.41
C SER A 14 -18.59 -0.28 -10.82
N ILE A 15 -17.97 -1.17 -10.04
CA ILE A 15 -16.65 -1.73 -10.31
C ILE A 15 -16.76 -3.05 -11.10
N GLY A 16 -15.72 -3.38 -11.86
CA GLY A 16 -15.57 -4.68 -12.53
C GLY A 16 -15.31 -5.81 -11.55
N LEU A 17 -16.30 -6.17 -10.73
CA LEU A 17 -16.13 -7.16 -9.66
C LEU A 17 -15.70 -8.53 -10.22
N ALA A 18 -16.29 -8.96 -11.34
CA ALA A 18 -15.89 -10.21 -11.99
C ALA A 18 -14.42 -10.19 -12.43
N ASP A 19 -13.97 -9.08 -12.99
CA ASP A 19 -12.58 -8.90 -13.43
C ASP A 19 -11.62 -8.94 -12.23
N ILE A 20 -11.95 -8.18 -11.17
CA ILE A 20 -11.18 -8.17 -9.92
C ILE A 20 -11.09 -9.59 -9.34
N MET A 21 -12.22 -10.30 -9.27
CA MET A 21 -12.24 -11.68 -8.76
C MET A 21 -11.38 -12.62 -9.60
N SER A 22 -11.41 -12.48 -10.93
CA SER A 22 -10.58 -13.28 -11.83
C SER A 22 -9.09 -12.97 -11.69
N ALA A 23 -8.76 -11.71 -11.38
CA ALA A 23 -7.38 -11.22 -11.23
C ALA A 23 -6.83 -11.35 -9.81
N LEU A 24 -7.64 -11.74 -8.80
CA LEU A 24 -7.22 -11.85 -7.40
C LEU A 24 -5.91 -12.66 -7.22
N PRO A 25 -5.72 -13.83 -7.87
CA PRO A 25 -4.47 -14.57 -7.74
C PRO A 25 -3.25 -13.76 -8.19
N THR A 26 -3.38 -13.01 -9.29
CA THR A 26 -2.32 -12.14 -9.81
C THR A 26 -2.08 -10.96 -8.87
N ILE A 27 -3.13 -10.29 -8.39
CA ILE A 27 -3.04 -9.15 -7.47
C ILE A 27 -2.35 -9.56 -6.15
N MET A 28 -2.62 -10.76 -5.67
CA MET A 28 -2.03 -11.30 -4.43
C MET A 28 -0.62 -11.89 -4.63
N SER A 29 -0.16 -12.01 -5.88
CA SER A 29 1.16 -12.56 -6.21
C SER A 29 2.25 -11.49 -6.24
N TRP A 30 3.50 -11.94 -6.34
CA TRP A 30 4.64 -11.06 -6.60
C TRP A 30 5.19 -11.37 -8.00
N PRO A 31 5.38 -10.38 -8.88
CA PRO A 31 5.87 -10.62 -10.23
C PRO A 31 7.36 -10.97 -10.24
N GLU A 32 7.80 -11.70 -11.26
CA GLU A 32 9.22 -11.76 -11.60
C GLU A 32 9.64 -10.40 -12.15
N LEU A 33 10.70 -9.83 -11.56
CA LEU A 33 11.20 -8.51 -11.94
C LEU A 33 12.46 -8.67 -12.79
N PRO A 34 12.58 -7.96 -13.93
CA PRO A 34 13.79 -7.97 -14.74
C PRO A 34 15.04 -7.63 -13.91
N PRO A 35 16.22 -8.18 -14.27
CA PRO A 35 17.48 -7.79 -13.64
C PRO A 35 17.70 -6.26 -13.72
N GLY A 36 18.17 -5.67 -12.62
CA GLY A 36 18.37 -4.22 -12.53
C GLY A 36 17.09 -3.40 -12.31
N THR A 37 15.93 -4.03 -12.09
CA THR A 37 14.71 -3.29 -11.73
C THR A 37 14.88 -2.63 -10.38
N GLU A 38 14.86 -1.31 -10.37
CA GLU A 38 14.86 -0.47 -9.18
C GLU A 38 14.09 0.83 -9.45
N TYR A 39 13.62 1.45 -8.38
CA TYR A 39 13.10 2.80 -8.37
C TYR A 39 14.06 3.69 -7.60
N ASP A 40 14.81 4.50 -8.34
CA ASP A 40 15.86 5.37 -7.81
C ASP A 40 15.31 6.65 -7.14
N GLY A 41 14.00 6.85 -7.17
CA GLY A 41 13.37 8.00 -6.52
C GLY A 41 13.29 7.86 -4.99
N PRO A 42 13.16 8.99 -4.26
CA PRO A 42 12.81 8.97 -2.85
C PRO A 42 11.56 8.12 -2.62
N THR A 43 11.60 7.25 -1.61
CA THR A 43 10.47 6.37 -1.28
C THR A 43 10.20 6.42 0.22
N LEU A 44 8.94 6.61 0.62
CA LEU A 44 8.53 6.51 2.01
C LEU A 44 7.65 5.26 2.20
N PHE A 45 8.12 4.34 3.03
CA PHE A 45 7.30 3.28 3.59
C PHE A 45 6.79 3.70 4.97
N ILE A 46 5.48 3.61 5.19
CA ILE A 46 4.86 3.83 6.50
C ILE A 46 4.23 2.50 6.94
N ARG A 47 4.59 2.01 8.12
CA ARG A 47 3.97 0.82 8.73
C ARG A 47 3.47 1.10 10.13
N GLY A 48 2.47 0.33 10.56
CA GLY A 48 2.11 0.25 11.96
C GLY A 48 3.00 -0.73 12.72
N GLU A 49 3.31 -0.43 13.97
CA GLU A 49 4.12 -1.25 14.86
C GLU A 49 3.59 -2.68 15.03
N ILE A 50 2.26 -2.85 15.12
CA ILE A 50 1.62 -4.17 15.33
C ILE A 50 1.23 -4.86 14.01
N SER A 51 1.60 -4.28 12.85
CA SER A 51 1.23 -4.80 11.54
C SER A 51 2.13 -5.95 11.08
N PRO A 52 1.57 -7.08 10.59
CA PRO A 52 2.35 -8.21 10.12
C PRO A 52 2.90 -8.05 8.68
N TYR A 53 2.60 -6.96 7.98
CA TYR A 53 2.87 -6.84 6.53
C TYR A 53 4.32 -6.49 6.18
N ILE A 54 4.92 -5.50 6.85
CA ILE A 54 6.33 -5.14 6.64
C ILE A 54 7.15 -5.69 7.80
N GLN A 55 7.90 -6.75 7.51
CA GLN A 55 8.73 -7.49 8.47
C GLN A 55 10.21 -7.40 8.08
N PRO A 56 11.16 -7.69 8.99
CA PRO A 56 12.59 -7.65 8.68
C PRO A 56 13.01 -8.48 7.47
N LYS A 57 12.31 -9.59 7.21
CA LYS A 57 12.51 -10.43 6.00
C LYS A 57 12.26 -9.69 4.68
N ASN A 58 11.51 -8.59 4.69
CA ASN A 58 11.20 -7.79 3.50
C ASN A 58 12.29 -6.75 3.20
N TYR A 59 13.12 -6.38 4.19
CA TYR A 59 14.08 -5.28 4.03
C TYR A 59 15.11 -5.50 2.91
N PRO A 60 15.61 -6.72 2.64
CA PRO A 60 16.50 -6.95 1.50
C PRO A 60 15.83 -6.61 0.16
N ALA A 61 14.56 -7.01 -0.02
CA ALA A 61 13.81 -6.69 -1.24
C ALA A 61 13.51 -5.19 -1.35
N MET A 62 13.13 -4.55 -0.24
CA MET A 62 12.91 -3.10 -0.18
C MET A 62 14.17 -2.32 -0.56
N ARG A 63 15.33 -2.68 0.01
CA ARG A 63 16.60 -2.02 -0.30
C ARG A 63 17.02 -2.21 -1.75
N ARG A 64 16.81 -3.41 -2.31
CA ARG A 64 17.12 -3.70 -3.71
C ARG A 64 16.25 -2.89 -4.67
N LEU A 65 14.95 -2.79 -4.38
CA LEU A 65 13.98 -2.19 -5.30
C LEU A 65 13.83 -0.68 -5.10
N PHE A 66 14.15 -0.17 -3.92
CA PHE A 66 13.95 1.23 -3.54
C PHE A 66 15.19 1.71 -2.75
N PRO A 67 16.37 1.86 -3.37
CA PRO A 67 17.62 2.15 -2.66
C PRO A 67 17.55 3.41 -1.76
N HIS A 68 16.71 4.38 -2.13
CA HIS A 68 16.49 5.63 -1.42
C HIS A 68 15.27 5.63 -0.49
N TYR A 69 14.89 4.46 0.05
CA TYR A 69 13.74 4.36 0.93
C TYR A 69 14.01 4.88 2.36
N THR A 70 12.99 5.50 2.94
CA THR A 70 12.84 5.70 4.39
C THR A 70 11.71 4.80 4.89
N LEU A 71 11.87 4.21 6.08
CA LEU A 71 10.83 3.43 6.73
C LEU A 71 10.44 4.10 8.05
N GLU A 72 9.21 4.54 8.13
CA GLU A 72 8.59 5.11 9.34
C GLU A 72 7.67 4.07 9.98
N THR A 73 7.79 3.92 11.31
CA THR A 73 6.93 3.02 12.09
C THR A 73 6.09 3.86 13.04
N ILE A 74 4.76 3.77 12.93
CA ILE A 74 3.83 4.43 13.82
C ILE A 74 3.54 3.49 15.00
N SER A 75 3.91 3.90 16.21
CA SER A 75 3.70 3.11 17.43
C SER A 75 2.21 2.90 17.72
N GLY A 76 1.85 1.71 18.19
CA GLY A 76 0.47 1.31 18.50
C GLY A 76 -0.47 1.14 17.30
N ALA A 77 -0.09 1.55 16.09
CA ALA A 77 -0.90 1.39 14.88
C ALA A 77 -0.77 -0.01 14.26
N GLY A 78 -1.87 -0.53 13.73
CA GLY A 78 -1.95 -1.79 13.00
C GLY A 78 -1.79 -1.61 11.49
N HIS A 79 -2.56 -2.36 10.71
CA HIS A 79 -2.42 -2.35 9.26
C HIS A 79 -2.95 -1.05 8.63
N TRP A 80 -4.05 -0.52 9.16
CA TRP A 80 -4.68 0.70 8.63
C TRP A 80 -4.15 1.93 9.35
N VAL A 81 -2.87 2.25 9.10
CA VAL A 81 -2.17 3.36 9.74
C VAL A 81 -2.88 4.72 9.65
N HIS A 82 -3.61 4.96 8.57
CA HIS A 82 -4.39 6.18 8.36
C HIS A 82 -5.69 6.21 9.17
N VAL A 83 -6.21 5.06 9.60
CA VAL A 83 -7.35 4.94 10.52
C VAL A 83 -6.88 4.96 11.96
N ASP A 84 -5.82 4.21 12.27
CA ASP A 84 -5.32 4.06 13.64
C ASP A 84 -4.61 5.32 14.16
N ALA A 85 -3.93 6.05 13.27
CA ALA A 85 -3.15 7.23 13.62
C ALA A 85 -3.23 8.32 12.52
N PRO A 86 -4.43 8.85 12.23
CA PRO A 86 -4.67 9.74 11.08
C PRO A 86 -3.76 10.96 11.04
N LYS A 87 -3.57 11.63 12.19
CA LYS A 87 -2.72 12.82 12.29
C LYS A 87 -1.26 12.50 11.97
N ARG A 88 -0.72 11.45 12.60
CA ARG A 88 0.68 11.05 12.41
C ARG A 88 0.93 10.57 10.97
N PHE A 89 -0.01 9.85 10.40
CA PHE A 89 0.05 9.44 9.01
C PHE A 89 0.10 10.66 8.07
N ALA A 90 -0.79 11.63 8.25
CA ALA A 90 -0.84 12.84 7.43
C ALA A 90 0.47 13.64 7.53
N GLU A 91 1.00 13.87 8.74
CA GLU A 91 2.28 14.57 8.95
C GLU A 91 3.45 13.91 8.18
N LEU A 92 3.50 12.57 8.18
CA LEU A 92 4.55 11.83 7.48
C LEU A 92 4.43 11.98 5.96
N VAL A 93 3.20 11.95 5.43
CA VAL A 93 2.92 12.12 4.01
C VAL A 93 3.23 13.55 3.55
N GLU A 94 2.76 14.56 4.28
CA GLU A 94 3.02 15.98 3.98
C GLU A 94 4.51 16.29 3.97
N LYS A 95 5.24 15.89 5.03
CA LYS A 95 6.69 16.06 5.12
C LYS A 95 7.45 15.37 3.98
N PHE A 96 6.91 14.30 3.41
CA PHE A 96 7.52 13.62 2.27
C PHE A 96 7.19 14.32 0.95
N ALA A 97 5.96 14.80 0.78
CA ALA A 97 5.51 15.49 -0.42
C ALA A 97 6.13 16.90 -0.60
N GLU A 98 6.58 17.53 0.48
CA GLU A 98 7.25 18.83 0.48
C GLU A 98 8.76 18.76 0.16
N ARG A 99 9.31 17.55 -0.04
CA ARG A 99 10.71 17.35 -0.43
C ARG A 99 10.90 17.42 -1.94
#